data_AF-A0A9D1QUZ5-F1
#
_entry.id   AF-A0A9D1QUZ5-F1
#
_cell.length_a   1.000
_cell.length_b   1.000
_cell.length_c   1.000
_cell.angle_alpha   90.00
_cell.angle_beta   90.00
_cell.angle_gamma   90.00
#
_symmetry.space_group_name_H-M   'P 1'
#
loop_
_entity.id
_entity.type
_entity.pdbx_description
1 polymer ?
#
loop_
_entity_poly.entity_id
_entity_poly.type
_entity_poly.pdbx_seq_one_letter_code
_entity_poly.pdbx_strand_id
1 'polypeptide(L)'
;FVQALSAADRVILSDIMGSREENAWGVSSGQITEKIPGALYLPTFPEITEYVAAHAEKGDLILTMGGGDVYKCARMIARALGPREENPA
;
A
#
# COMPACT_ATOMS: atom_id res chain seq x y z
N PHE A 1 -7.04 14.00 4.23
CA PHE A 1 -6.66 12.61 3.89
C PHE A 1 -7.87 11.74 3.61
N VAL A 2 -8.73 11.44 4.60
CA VAL A 2 -9.93 10.59 4.44
C VAL A 2 -10.69 10.89 3.15
N GLN A 3 -11.19 12.12 2.98
CA GLN A 3 -11.96 12.52 1.80
C GLN A 3 -11.24 12.27 0.47
N ALA A 4 -9.93 12.53 0.39
CA ALA A 4 -9.18 12.38 -0.85
C ALA A 4 -8.94 10.90 -1.19
N LEU A 5 -8.64 10.08 -0.17
CA LEU A 5 -8.39 8.65 -0.36
C LEU A 5 -9.67 7.86 -0.64
N SER A 6 -10.83 8.32 -0.13
CA SER A 6 -12.14 7.72 -0.40
C SER A 6 -12.57 7.77 -1.87
N ALA A 7 -11.81 8.41 -2.75
CA ALA A 7 -12.06 8.38 -4.19
C ALA A 7 -11.63 7.05 -4.87
N ALA A 8 -10.81 6.23 -4.20
CA ALA A 8 -10.39 4.92 -4.71
C ALA A 8 -11.35 3.80 -4.24
N ASP A 9 -11.51 2.76 -5.05
CA ASP A 9 -12.34 1.60 -4.72
C ASP A 9 -11.77 0.79 -3.53
N ARG A 10 -10.43 0.74 -3.42
CA ARG A 10 -9.71 0.09 -2.33
C ARG A 10 -8.58 1.00 -1.86
N VAL A 11 -8.44 1.14 -0.54
CA VAL A 11 -7.39 1.97 0.08
C VAL A 11 -6.57 1.11 1.02
N ILE A 12 -5.25 1.13 0.85
CA ILE A 12 -4.30 0.45 1.74
C ILE A 12 -3.29 1.50 2.19
N LEU A 13 -3.08 1.62 3.50
CA LEU A 13 -2.10 2.53 4.07
C LEU A 13 -0.97 1.73 4.75
N SER A 14 0.27 2.12 4.46
CA SER A 14 1.46 1.65 5.18
C SER A 14 1.60 2.35 6.53
N ASP A 15 2.61 1.96 7.31
CA ASP A 15 3.01 2.76 8.47
C ASP A 15 3.48 4.16 8.02
N ILE A 16 3.39 5.13 8.93
CA ILE A 16 3.79 6.51 8.68
C ILE A 16 5.32 6.61 8.67
N MET A 17 5.87 7.06 7.55
CA MET A 17 7.30 7.36 7.44
C MET A 17 7.58 8.75 8.02
N GLY A 18 8.06 8.80 9.26
CA GLY A 18 8.22 10.03 10.04
C GLY A 18 9.31 11.01 9.57
N SER A 19 10.11 10.69 8.54
CA SER A 19 11.13 11.61 7.98
C SER A 19 12.04 12.30 9.01
N ARG A 20 12.45 11.56 10.05
CA ARG A 20 13.24 12.03 11.23
C ARG A 20 12.45 12.77 12.31
N GLU A 21 11.13 12.83 12.22
CA GLU A 21 10.23 13.34 13.25
C GLU A 21 9.85 12.24 14.25
N GLU A 22 9.66 12.64 15.51
CA GLU A 22 9.15 11.78 16.57
C GLU A 22 7.62 11.90 16.68
N ASN A 23 6.95 10.77 16.86
CA ASN A 23 5.50 10.73 17.00
C ASN A 23 5.06 11.02 18.45
N ALA A 24 5.08 12.29 18.84
CA ALA A 24 4.68 12.71 20.18
C ALA A 24 3.17 12.57 20.47
N TRP A 25 2.35 12.43 19.43
CA TRP A 25 0.88 12.50 19.52
C TRP A 25 0.17 11.17 19.23
N GLY A 26 0.94 10.09 19.02
CA GLY A 26 0.39 8.77 18.70
C GLY A 26 -0.38 8.74 17.37
N VAL A 27 0.00 9.58 16.41
CA VAL A 27 -0.64 9.63 15.09
C VAL A 27 -0.32 8.33 14.34
N SER A 28 -1.31 7.68 13.75
CA SER A 28 -1.11 6.46 12.97
C SER A 28 -1.99 6.41 11.74
N SER A 29 -1.55 5.64 10.73
CA SER A 29 -2.37 5.36 9.54
C SER A 29 -3.70 4.67 9.91
N GLY A 30 -3.74 3.92 11.02
CA GLY A 30 -4.95 3.30 11.56
C GLY A 30 -6.10 4.29 11.77
N GLN A 31 -5.79 5.49 12.27
CA GLN A 31 -6.78 6.55 12.51
C GLN A 31 -7.44 7.05 11.21
N ILE A 32 -6.75 6.92 10.07
CA ILE A 32 -7.31 7.24 8.76
C ILE A 32 -8.14 6.06 8.23
N THR A 33 -7.63 4.83 8.33
CA THR A 33 -8.34 3.64 7.82
C THR A 33 -9.64 3.39 8.56
N GLU A 34 -9.71 3.65 9.87
CA GLU A 34 -10.95 3.57 10.66
C GLU A 34 -12.09 4.47 10.12
N LYS A 35 -11.74 5.54 9.40
CA LYS A 35 -12.70 6.50 8.83
C LYS A 35 -13.06 6.22 7.38
N ILE A 36 -12.44 5.22 6.74
CA ILE A 36 -12.70 4.84 5.34
C ILE A 36 -13.20 3.39 5.34
N PRO A 37 -14.49 3.13 5.04
CA PRO A 37 -15.01 1.77 4.98
C PRO A 37 -14.22 0.90 4.00
N GLY A 38 -13.76 -0.27 4.47
CA GLY A 38 -12.99 -1.21 3.65
C GLY A 38 -11.51 -0.85 3.46
N ALA A 39 -11.03 0.26 4.01
CA ALA A 39 -9.60 0.57 3.98
C ALA A 39 -8.82 -0.35 4.93
N LEU A 40 -7.60 -0.69 4.52
CA LEU A 40 -6.72 -1.59 5.27
C LEU A 40 -5.47 -0.86 5.73
N TYR A 41 -5.07 -1.13 6.98
CA TYR A 41 -3.79 -0.73 7.51
C TYR A 41 -2.85 -1.95 7.48
N LEU A 42 -1.83 -1.90 6.62
CA LEU A 42 -0.82 -2.94 6.47
C LEU A 42 0.55 -2.28 6.63
N PRO A 43 1.21 -2.39 7.80
CA PRO A 43 2.32 -1.52 8.17
C PRO A 43 3.52 -1.65 7.22
N THR A 44 3.74 -2.83 6.64
CA THR A 44 4.95 -3.11 5.86
C THR A 44 4.68 -3.31 4.37
N PHE A 45 5.65 -2.95 3.53
CA PHE A 45 5.56 -3.17 2.09
C PHE A 45 5.44 -4.65 1.66
N PRO A 46 6.07 -5.63 2.34
CA PRO A 46 5.80 -7.04 2.09
C PRO A 46 4.33 -7.42 2.28
N GLU A 47 3.69 -7.01 3.39
CA GLU A 47 2.26 -7.31 3.64
C GLU A 47 1.36 -6.68 2.58
N ILE A 48 1.63 -5.41 2.22
CA ILE A 48 0.91 -4.73 1.13
C ILE A 48 1.09 -5.48 -0.19
N THR A 49 2.31 -5.93 -0.50
CA THR A 49 2.61 -6.64 -1.74
C THR A 49 1.87 -7.97 -1.81
N GLU A 50 1.87 -8.75 -0.72
CA GLU A 50 1.15 -10.01 -0.65
C GLU A 50 -0.35 -9.81 -0.81
N TYR A 51 -0.92 -8.81 -0.11
CA TYR A 51 -2.33 -8.48 -0.24
C TYR A 51 -2.69 -8.11 -1.67
N VAL A 52 -1.93 -7.18 -2.29
CA VAL A 52 -2.18 -6.75 -3.67
C VAL A 52 -2.03 -7.93 -4.63
N ALA A 53 -1.00 -8.76 -4.48
CA ALA A 53 -0.80 -9.93 -5.34
C ALA A 53 -1.94 -10.95 -5.28
N ALA A 54 -2.58 -11.09 -4.11
CA ALA A 54 -3.70 -12.01 -3.91
C ALA A 54 -5.06 -11.45 -4.38
N HIS A 55 -5.22 -10.12 -4.46
CA HIS A 55 -6.52 -9.49 -4.66
C HIS A 55 -6.63 -8.62 -5.92
N ALA A 56 -5.52 -8.35 -6.61
CA ALA A 56 -5.52 -7.61 -7.87
C ALA A 56 -6.06 -8.48 -9.00
N GLU A 57 -6.93 -7.88 -9.81
CA GLU A 57 -7.57 -8.53 -10.95
C GLU A 57 -7.16 -7.87 -12.27
N LYS A 58 -7.40 -8.58 -13.37
CA LYS A 58 -7.14 -8.03 -14.71
C LYS A 58 -8.04 -6.81 -14.93
N GLY A 59 -7.42 -5.65 -15.14
CA GLY A 59 -8.12 -4.38 -15.36
C GLY A 59 -7.95 -3.39 -14.21
N ASP A 60 -7.44 -3.84 -13.06
CA ASP A 60 -7.15 -2.96 -11.92
C ASP A 60 -6.02 -1.99 -12.22
N LEU A 61 -6.17 -0.75 -11.74
CA LEU A 61 -5.10 0.24 -11.65
C LEU A 61 -4.57 0.29 -10.22
N ILE A 62 -3.34 -0.16 -10.01
CA ILE A 62 -2.64 -0.04 -8.73
C ILE A 62 -1.82 1.25 -8.71
N LEU A 63 -2.18 2.19 -7.85
CA LEU A 63 -1.48 3.45 -7.68
C LEU A 63 -0.79 3.52 -6.32
N THR A 64 0.54 3.47 -6.31
CA THR A 64 1.35 3.74 -5.12
C THR A 64 1.68 5.22 -5.03
N MET A 65 1.42 5.87 -3.89
CA MET A 65 1.64 7.32 -3.71
C MET A 65 2.25 7.63 -2.34
N GLY A 66 3.21 8.57 -2.31
CA GLY A 66 3.89 9.01 -1.09
C GLY A 66 5.26 9.63 -1.38
N GLY A 67 5.71 10.55 -0.52
CA GLY A 67 7.00 11.26 -0.67
C GLY A 67 8.23 10.48 -0.17
N GLY A 68 8.03 9.26 0.33
CA GLY A 68 9.08 8.42 0.91
C GLY A 68 9.54 7.31 -0.03
N ASP A 69 9.79 6.15 0.55
CA ASP A 69 10.29 5.00 -0.18
C ASP A 69 9.20 4.07 -0.74
N VAL A 70 7.98 4.58 -0.91
CA VAL A 70 6.83 3.85 -1.46
C VAL A 70 7.09 3.28 -2.86
N TYR A 71 8.00 3.89 -3.62
CA TYR A 71 8.48 3.37 -4.90
C TYR A 71 9.11 1.97 -4.79
N LYS A 72 9.59 1.56 -3.60
CA LYS A 72 10.03 0.19 -3.33
C LYS A 72 8.85 -0.77 -3.33
N CYS A 73 7.74 -0.41 -2.69
CA CYS A 73 6.50 -1.20 -2.69
C CYS A 73 5.99 -1.38 -4.13
N ALA A 74 5.98 -0.31 -4.93
CA ALA A 74 5.61 -0.38 -6.34
C ALA A 74 6.41 -1.43 -7.13
N ARG A 75 7.74 -1.48 -6.93
CA ARG A 75 8.59 -2.50 -7.55
C ARG A 75 8.33 -3.91 -7.04
N MET A 76 8.02 -4.07 -5.75
CA MET A 76 7.69 -5.37 -5.18
C MET A 76 6.40 -5.91 -5.79
N ILE A 77 5.35 -5.08 -5.86
CA ILE A 77 4.08 -5.41 -6.51
C ILE A 77 4.30 -5.77 -7.99
N ALA A 78 5.05 -4.94 -8.72
CA ALA A 78 5.33 -5.20 -10.14
C ALA A 78 6.07 -6.53 -10.36
N ARG A 79 6.98 -6.92 -9.46
CA ARG A 79 7.66 -8.22 -9.51
C ARG A 79 6.72 -9.38 -9.14
N ALA A 80 5.83 -9.19 -8.17
CA ALA A 80 4.91 -10.21 -7.72
C ALA A 80 3.81 -10.51 -8.77
N LEU A 81 3.33 -9.48 -9.48
CA LEU A 81 2.30 -9.57 -10.51
C LEU A 81 2.87 -9.77 -11.93
N GLY A 82 4.14 -9.46 -12.14
CA GLY A 82 4.81 -9.63 -13.43
C GLY A 82 4.87 -11.10 -13.86
N PRO A 83 5.12 -11.37 -15.14
CA PRO A 83 5.34 -12.72 -15.62
C PRO A 83 6.47 -13.36 -14.81
N ARG A 84 6.19 -14.51 -14.19
CA ARG A 84 7.26 -15.37 -13.66
C ARG A 84 8.09 -15.78 -14.87
N GLU A 85 9.39 -15.51 -14.88
CA GLU A 85 10.26 -16.21 -15.82
C GLU A 85 10.01 -17.70 -15.61
N GLU A 86 9.42 -18.36 -16.61
CA GLU A 86 9.36 -19.81 -16.63
C GLU A 86 10.81 -20.29 -16.58
N ASN A 87 11.17 -20.87 -15.44
CA ASN A 87 12.47 -21.47 -15.22
C ASN A 87 12.73 -22.46 -16.38
N PRO A 88 13.67 -22.19 -17.30
CA PRO A 88 14.00 -23.17 -18.31
C PRO A 88 14.57 -24.38 -17.56
N ALA A 89 13.89 -25.52 -17.71
CA ALA A 89 14.27 -26.80 -17.15
C ALA A 89 15.68 -27.22 -17.58
#